data_AF-A0A2I0MCE2-F1
#
_entry.id   AF-A0A2I0MCE2-F1
#
_cell.length_a   1.000
_cell.length_b   1.000
_cell.length_c   1.000
_cell.angle_alpha   90.00
_cell.angle_beta   90.00
_cell.angle_gamma   90.00
#
_symmetry.space_group_name_H-M   'P 1'
#
loop_
_entity.id
_entity.type
_entity.pdbx_description
1 polymer ?
#
loop_
_entity_poly.entity_id
_entity_poly.type
_entity_poly.pdbx_seq_one_letter_code
_entity_poly.pdbx_strand_id
1 'polypeptide(L)'
;MFRVRVFLQKFLILLHVTTSTIIGKMLMILFPKAMKRYILKLGEKSRMNENQKFSYENWGPTFFSFKYLLFVLKVKWKRLEDEAYEGHPAPNTPVMTLNGEARYLSDFMQDNRPLILNFGSCT
;
A
#
# COMPACT_ATOMS: atom_id res chain seq x y z
N MET A 1 22.04 -9.58 -9.21
CA MET A 1 21.80 -9.67 -7.75
C MET A 1 20.47 -9.02 -7.32
N PHE A 2 20.17 -7.80 -7.76
CA PHE A 2 18.93 -7.07 -7.45
C PHE A 2 17.64 -7.85 -7.82
N ARG A 3 17.57 -8.41 -9.03
CA ARG A 3 16.39 -9.14 -9.54
C ARG A 3 16.03 -10.39 -8.73
N VAL A 4 17.04 -11.14 -8.26
CA VAL A 4 16.85 -12.34 -7.42
C VAL A 4 16.36 -11.97 -6.03
N ARG A 5 16.92 -10.90 -5.45
CA ARG A 5 16.46 -10.36 -4.16
C ARG A 5 15.00 -9.93 -4.21
N VAL A 6 14.61 -9.17 -5.24
CA VAL A 6 13.21 -8.74 -5.44
C VAL A 6 12.29 -9.94 -5.62
N PHE A 7 12.70 -10.95 -6.40
CA PHE A 7 11.90 -12.16 -6.58
C PHE A 7 11.69 -12.92 -5.26
N LEU A 8 12.76 -13.10 -4.47
CA LEU A 8 12.69 -13.71 -3.14
C LEU A 8 11.78 -12.91 -2.20
N GLN A 9 11.90 -11.58 -2.18
CA GLN A 9 11.02 -10.72 -1.38
C GLN A 9 9.55 -10.84 -1.81
N LYS A 10 9.27 -10.87 -3.12
CA LYS A 10 7.91 -11.08 -3.63
C LYS A 10 7.34 -12.43 -3.18
N PHE A 11 8.14 -13.49 -3.22
CA PHE A 11 7.75 -14.82 -2.74
C PHE A 11 7.50 -14.87 -1.23
N LEU A 12 8.38 -14.26 -0.42
CA LEU A 12 8.20 -14.19 1.04
C LEU A 12 6.95 -13.38 1.41
N ILE A 13 6.66 -12.29 0.70
CA ILE A 13 5.42 -11.52 0.86
C ILE A 13 4.20 -12.41 0.54
N LEU A 14 4.26 -13.17 -0.55
CA LEU A 14 3.19 -14.10 -0.92
C LEU A 14 2.88 -15.09 0.19
N LEU A 15 3.92 -15.74 0.72
CA LEU A 15 3.82 -16.71 1.81
C LEU A 15 3.23 -16.06 3.08
N HIS A 16 3.76 -14.90 3.47
CA HIS A 16 3.34 -14.20 4.68
C HIS A 16 1.87 -13.72 4.61
N VAL A 17 1.46 -13.10 3.49
CA VAL A 17 0.10 -12.57 3.34
C VAL A 17 -0.91 -13.72 3.23
N THR A 18 -0.57 -14.80 2.53
CA THR A 18 -1.42 -16.00 2.45
C THR A 18 -1.62 -16.62 3.83
N THR A 19 -0.53 -16.83 4.58
CA THR A 19 -0.57 -17.40 5.94
C THR A 19 -1.40 -16.52 6.88
N SER A 20 -1.16 -15.21 6.86
CA SER A 20 -1.91 -14.23 7.66
C SER A 20 -3.41 -14.24 7.31
N THR A 21 -3.74 -14.42 6.03
CA THR A 21 -5.13 -14.50 5.56
C THR A 21 -5.83 -15.75 6.07
N ILE A 22 -5.17 -16.91 6.01
CA ILE A 22 -5.71 -18.17 6.53
C ILE A 22 -5.93 -18.06 8.05
N ILE A 23 -4.91 -17.61 8.79
CA ILE A 23 -5.02 -17.43 10.25
C ILE A 23 -6.14 -16.45 10.60
N GLY A 24 -6.19 -15.29 9.93
CA GLY A 24 -7.25 -14.30 10.15
C GLY A 24 -8.64 -14.85 9.88
N LYS A 25 -8.80 -15.62 8.79
CA LYS A 25 -10.08 -16.27 8.45
C LYS A 25 -10.48 -17.31 9.49
N MET A 26 -9.55 -18.13 9.97
CA MET A 26 -9.79 -19.09 11.05
C MET A 26 -10.22 -18.38 12.34
N LEU A 27 -9.54 -17.30 12.72
CA LEU A 27 -9.92 -16.50 13.89
C LEU A 27 -11.31 -15.85 13.74
N MET A 28 -11.70 -15.44 12.53
CA MET A 28 -13.06 -14.92 12.29
C MET A 28 -14.14 -15.98 12.47
N ILE A 29 -13.83 -17.25 12.17
CA ILE A 29 -14.77 -18.38 12.35
C ILE A 29 -14.81 -18.80 13.83
N LEU A 30 -13.65 -18.94 14.47
CA LEU A 30 -13.55 -19.41 15.86
C LEU A 30 -13.97 -18.35 16.88
N PHE A 31 -13.62 -17.08 16.65
CA PHE A 31 -13.83 -15.98 17.60
C PHE A 31 -14.45 -14.74 16.94
N PRO A 32 -15.65 -14.85 16.32
CA PRO A 32 -16.25 -13.79 15.51
C PRO A 32 -16.47 -12.48 16.31
N LYS A 33 -16.89 -12.58 17.58
CA LYS A 33 -17.10 -11.41 18.45
C LYS A 33 -15.79 -10.69 18.78
N ALA A 34 -14.72 -11.43 19.03
CA ALA A 34 -13.41 -10.84 19.32
C ALA A 34 -12.82 -10.18 18.08
N MET A 35 -12.90 -10.84 16.92
CA MET A 35 -12.44 -10.30 15.64
C MET A 35 -13.21 -9.06 15.20
N LYS A 36 -14.54 -9.03 15.38
CA LYS A 36 -15.35 -7.83 15.12
C LYS A 36 -14.86 -6.63 15.92
N ARG A 37 -14.62 -6.81 17.23
CA ARG A 37 -14.08 -5.73 18.08
C ARG A 37 -12.68 -5.29 17.64
N TYR A 38 -11.83 -6.24 17.28
CA TYR A 38 -10.48 -5.94 16.79
C TYR A 38 -10.49 -5.12 15.50
N ILE A 39 -11.28 -5.55 14.50
CA ILE A 39 -11.40 -4.86 13.21
C ILE A 39 -12.03 -3.48 13.38
N LEU A 40 -13.05 -3.35 14.24
CA LEU A 40 -13.62 -2.04 14.57
C LEU A 40 -12.58 -1.11 15.18
N LYS A 41 -11.80 -1.57 16.17
CA LYS A 41 -10.72 -0.76 16.75
C LYS A 41 -9.68 -0.34 15.71
N LEU A 42 -9.38 -1.20 14.73
CA LEU A 42 -8.50 -0.84 13.60
C LEU A 42 -9.14 0.24 12.70
N GLY A 43 -10.44 0.15 12.47
CA GLY A 43 -11.23 1.10 11.68
C GLY A 43 -11.39 2.49 12.31
N GLU A 44 -11.23 2.61 13.64
CA GLU A 44 -11.20 3.91 14.33
C GLU A 44 -10.00 4.74 13.88
N LYS A 45 -8.84 4.10 13.70
CA LYS A 45 -7.61 4.79 13.23
C LYS A 45 -7.76 5.34 11.81
N SER A 46 -8.57 4.71 10.97
CA SER A 46 -8.84 5.14 9.60
C SER A 46 -10.11 5.98 9.45
N ARG A 47 -10.79 6.33 10.55
CA ARG A 47 -12.10 7.02 10.58
C ARG A 47 -13.20 6.31 9.79
N MET A 48 -12.99 5.04 9.47
CA MET A 48 -13.90 4.23 8.64
C MET A 48 -15.21 3.93 9.38
N ASN A 49 -15.15 3.93 10.72
CA ASN A 49 -16.31 3.71 11.59
C ASN A 49 -17.21 4.94 11.76
N GLU A 50 -16.73 6.14 11.44
CA GLU A 50 -17.50 7.39 11.58
C GLU A 50 -18.53 7.57 10.46
N ASN A 51 -18.38 6.83 9.35
CA ASN A 51 -19.24 6.98 8.20
C ASN A 51 -20.56 6.20 8.37
N GLN A 52 -21.65 6.92 8.62
CA GLN A 52 -23.01 6.36 8.77
C GLN A 52 -23.48 5.53 7.56
N LYS A 53 -22.98 5.82 6.34
CA LYS A 53 -23.32 5.05 5.14
C LYS A 53 -22.56 3.72 5.06
N PHE A 54 -21.62 3.47 5.99
CA PHE A 54 -20.64 2.40 5.89
C PHE A 54 -20.65 1.51 7.15
N SER A 55 -21.73 0.74 7.29
CA SER A 55 -21.89 -0.23 8.39
C SER A 55 -20.85 -1.35 8.32
N TYR A 56 -20.36 -1.81 9.48
CA TYR A 56 -19.40 -2.91 9.61
C TYR A 56 -19.78 -4.14 8.78
N GLU A 57 -21.05 -4.50 8.70
CA GLU A 57 -21.48 -5.71 7.98
C GLU A 57 -21.20 -5.63 6.47
N ASN A 58 -21.08 -4.42 5.92
CA ASN A 58 -20.80 -4.22 4.50
C ASN A 58 -19.30 -4.37 4.16
N TRP A 59 -18.41 -4.15 5.13
CA TRP A 59 -16.96 -4.05 4.87
C TRP A 59 -16.09 -4.92 5.76
N GLY A 60 -16.49 -5.18 7.01
CA GLY A 60 -15.80 -6.06 7.94
C GLY A 60 -15.55 -7.45 7.36
N PRO A 61 -16.55 -8.10 6.72
CA PRO A 61 -16.36 -9.40 6.07
C PRO A 61 -15.38 -9.39 4.88
N THR A 62 -15.01 -8.21 4.36
CA THR A 62 -13.99 -8.12 3.30
C THR A 62 -12.59 -8.38 3.82
N PHE A 63 -12.31 -8.17 5.12
CA PHE A 63 -11.04 -8.52 5.74
C PHE A 63 -10.79 -10.02 5.64
N PHE A 64 -9.55 -10.39 5.29
CA PHE A 64 -9.13 -11.79 5.07
C PHE A 64 -9.96 -12.57 4.02
N SER A 65 -10.71 -11.86 3.17
CA SER A 65 -11.30 -12.45 1.96
C SER A 65 -10.25 -12.64 0.87
N PHE A 66 -10.60 -13.40 -0.18
CA PHE A 66 -9.73 -13.53 -1.34
C PHE A 66 -9.45 -12.17 -2.02
N LYS A 67 -10.45 -11.26 -2.05
CA LYS A 67 -10.26 -9.90 -2.56
C LYS A 67 -9.25 -9.11 -1.73
N TYR A 68 -9.29 -9.27 -0.40
CA TYR A 68 -8.31 -8.66 0.50
C TYR A 68 -6.90 -9.19 0.26
N LEU A 69 -6.74 -10.51 0.12
CA LEU A 69 -5.46 -11.13 -0.21
C LEU A 69 -4.86 -10.53 -1.49
N LEU A 70 -5.63 -10.52 -2.59
CA LEU A 70 -5.17 -9.95 -3.86
C LEU A 70 -4.81 -8.47 -3.74
N PHE A 71 -5.62 -7.69 -3.01
CA PHE A 71 -5.37 -6.27 -2.81
C PHE A 71 -4.08 -6.02 -2.02
N VAL A 72 -3.89 -6.71 -0.89
CA VAL A 72 -2.69 -6.55 -0.05
C VAL A 72 -1.43 -6.99 -0.79
N LEU A 73 -1.50 -8.10 -1.54
CA LEU A 73 -0.40 -8.55 -2.39
C LEU A 73 -0.04 -7.52 -3.45
N LYS A 74 -1.04 -7.02 -4.19
CA LYS A 74 -0.85 -5.98 -5.21
C LYS A 74 -0.15 -4.75 -4.63
N VAL A 75 -0.63 -4.24 -3.49
CA VAL A 75 -0.04 -3.07 -2.83
C VAL A 75 1.38 -3.36 -2.36
N LYS A 76 1.62 -4.47 -1.66
CA LYS A 76 2.95 -4.79 -1.12
C LYS A 76 3.98 -5.04 -2.23
N TRP A 77 3.60 -5.70 -3.31
CA TRP A 77 4.51 -5.88 -4.46
C TRP A 77 4.80 -4.58 -5.18
N LYS A 78 3.80 -3.72 -5.39
CA LYS A 78 4.03 -2.38 -5.98
C LYS A 78 5.00 -1.56 -5.12
N ARG A 79 4.85 -1.60 -3.79
CA ARG A 79 5.77 -0.89 -2.89
C ARG A 79 7.22 -1.38 -2.93
N LEU A 80 7.47 -2.65 -3.30
CA LEU A 80 8.83 -3.12 -3.54
C LEU A 80 9.46 -2.51 -4.79
N GLU A 81 8.64 -2.07 -5.74
CA GLU A 81 9.07 -1.44 -7.00
C GLU A 81 9.17 0.09 -6.86
N ASP A 82 8.59 0.67 -5.81
CA ASP A 82 8.63 2.11 -5.52
C ASP A 82 9.96 2.57 -4.88
N GLU A 83 10.92 1.67 -4.64
CA GLU A 83 12.25 2.03 -4.10
C GLU A 83 13.21 2.48 -5.22
N ALA A 84 13.72 3.71 -5.10
CA ALA A 84 14.78 4.24 -5.95
C ALA A 84 16.15 4.06 -5.25
N TYR A 85 17.19 3.78 -6.04
CA TYR A 85 18.55 3.52 -5.55
C TYR A 85 19.56 4.43 -6.25
N GLU A 86 20.59 4.86 -5.52
CA GLU A 86 21.68 5.66 -6.09
C GLU A 86 22.41 4.89 -7.21
N GLY A 87 22.81 5.59 -8.26
CA GLY A 87 23.45 5.02 -9.45
C GLY A 87 22.50 4.31 -10.43
N HIS A 88 21.22 4.19 -10.10
CA HIS A 88 20.17 3.76 -11.03
C HIS A 88 19.43 4.95 -11.65
N PRO A 89 18.72 4.76 -12.78
CA PRO A 89 17.90 5.80 -13.38
C PRO A 89 16.86 6.34 -12.39
N ALA A 90 16.80 7.67 -12.25
CA ALA A 90 15.79 8.31 -11.41
C ALA A 90 14.38 8.01 -11.97
N PRO A 91 13.41 7.67 -11.11
CA PRO A 91 12.06 7.34 -11.56
C PRO A 91 11.37 8.57 -12.13
N ASN A 92 10.82 8.46 -13.34
CA ASN A 92 10.11 9.55 -13.99
C ASN A 92 8.62 9.56 -13.60
N THR A 93 8.32 9.94 -12.36
CA THR A 93 6.95 9.94 -11.84
C THR A 93 6.18 11.20 -12.22
N PRO A 94 4.85 11.11 -12.45
CA PRO A 94 4.02 12.28 -12.66
C PRO A 94 3.88 13.10 -11.37
N VAL A 95 3.89 14.42 -11.52
CA VAL A 95 3.69 15.42 -10.48
C VAL A 95 2.66 16.46 -10.96
N MET A 96 1.98 17.11 -10.04
CA MET A 96 1.05 18.20 -10.35
C MET A 96 1.72 19.53 -10.06
N THR A 97 1.68 20.45 -11.02
CA THR A 97 2.12 21.83 -10.80
C THR A 97 1.12 22.60 -9.95
N LEU A 98 1.53 23.75 -9.42
CA LEU A 98 0.62 24.66 -8.70
C LEU A 98 -0.55 25.15 -9.57
N ASN A 99 -0.37 25.15 -10.89
CA ASN A 99 -1.41 25.53 -11.85
C ASN A 99 -2.37 24.37 -12.17
N GLY A 100 -2.19 23.20 -11.55
CA GLY A 100 -3.03 22.02 -11.76
C GLY A 100 -2.68 21.20 -13.00
N GLU A 101 -1.52 21.42 -13.60
CA GLU A 101 -1.07 20.67 -14.79
C GLU A 101 -0.27 19.43 -14.40
N ALA A 102 -0.55 18.31 -15.06
CA ALA A 102 0.24 17.09 -14.90
C ALA A 102 1.55 17.20 -15.71
N ARG A 103 2.67 17.06 -15.02
CA ARG A 103 4.03 17.06 -15.59
C ARG A 103 4.80 15.85 -15.07
N TYR A 104 5.91 15.51 -15.70
CA TYR A 104 6.81 14.46 -15.22
C TYR A 104 8.03 15.07 -14.53
N LEU A 105 8.65 14.36 -13.58
CA LEU A 105 9.87 14.84 -12.89
C LEU A 105 10.99 15.23 -13.87
N SER A 106 11.14 14.47 -14.96
CA SER A 106 12.12 14.76 -16.01
C SER A 106 11.90 16.11 -16.70
N ASP A 107 10.66 16.62 -16.73
CA ASP A 107 10.32 17.88 -17.40
C ASP A 107 10.94 19.10 -16.69
N PHE A 108 11.42 18.93 -15.46
CA PHE A 108 12.11 19.96 -14.67
C PHE A 108 13.64 19.88 -14.80
N MET A 109 14.17 18.85 -15.47
CA MET A 109 15.61 18.76 -15.74
C MET A 109 16.02 19.77 -16.82
N GLN A 110 17.20 20.38 -16.64
CA GLN A 110 17.78 21.30 -17.62
C GLN A 110 19.14 20.78 -18.05
N ASP A 111 19.19 20.17 -19.23
CA ASP A 111 20.40 19.54 -19.80
C ASP A 111 21.09 18.63 -18.77
N ASN A 112 22.36 18.92 -18.45
CA ASN A 112 23.18 18.19 -17.49
C ASN A 112 23.22 18.83 -16.09
N ARG A 113 22.35 19.80 -15.79
CA ARG A 113 22.31 20.41 -14.45
C ARG A 113 21.66 19.45 -13.45
N PRO A 114 22.26 19.24 -12.26
CA PRO A 114 21.63 18.45 -11.22
C PRO A 114 20.28 19.05 -10.79
N LEU A 115 19.25 18.21 -10.74
CA LEU A 115 17.95 18.55 -10.20
C LEU A 115 17.87 18.06 -8.74
N ILE A 116 17.70 18.98 -7.79
CA ILE A 116 17.56 18.67 -6.37
C ILE A 116 16.08 18.63 -6.02
N LEU A 117 15.62 17.52 -5.44
CA LEU A 117 14.22 17.34 -5.05
C LEU A 117 14.10 17.42 -3.52
N ASN A 118 13.15 18.21 -3.03
CA ASN A 118 12.78 18.28 -1.62
C ASN A 118 11.27 18.03 -1.49
N PHE A 119 10.91 16.93 -0.83
CA PHE A 119 9.53 16.52 -0.62
C PHE A 119 9.15 16.81 0.84
N GLY A 120 8.02 17.48 1.04
CA GLY A 120 7.51 17.80 2.37
C GLY A 120 6.03 18.20 2.36
N SER A 121 5.47 18.37 3.54
CA SER A 121 4.11 18.87 3.76
C SER A 121 4.10 19.85 4.93
N CYS A 122 3.14 20.79 4.96
CA CYS A 122 2.97 21.73 6.07
C CYS A 122 2.28 21.13 7.31
N THR A 123 1.83 19.88 7.22
CA THR A 123 1.21 19.11 8.31
C THR A 123 2.21 18.54 9.29
#